data_AF-A0A7Y2EE90-F1
#
_entry.id   AF-A0A7Y2EE90-F1
#
_cell.length_a   1.000
_cell.length_b   1.000
_cell.length_c   1.000
_cell.angle_alpha   90.00
_cell.angle_beta   90.00
_cell.angle_gamma   90.00
#
_symmetry.space_group_name_H-M   'P 1'
#
loop_
_entity.id
_entity.type
_entity.pdbx_description
1 polymer ?
#
loop_
_entity_poly.entity_id
_entity_poly.type
_entity_poly.pdbx_seq_one_letter_code
_entity_poly.pdbx_strand_id
1 'polypeptide(L)'
;RQDGPFIEAGENDNLIVQRLDADPNAYGIFGYSFLYENLDKLKGVAVDGVEPDQDTIADGSYPVSRPLFFYIKCAHVGVIPGLDEFIGEYVSEASFGDGGYLSERGLIPLSGDKRETTRKAATGCQAMSQPS
;
A
#
# COMPACT_ATOMS: atom_id res chain seq x y z
N ARG A 1 25.72 10.33 6.31
CA ARG A 1 26.08 9.46 7.46
C ARG A 1 25.25 8.19 7.28
N GLN A 2 25.90 7.03 7.10
CA GLN A 2 25.33 5.70 6.81
C GLN A 2 25.78 4.68 7.88
N ASP A 3 25.99 5.16 9.09
CA ASP A 3 26.70 4.47 10.17
C ASP A 3 25.72 3.94 11.26
N GLY A 4 24.43 3.84 10.94
CA GLY A 4 23.40 3.23 11.79
C GLY A 4 23.05 1.78 11.36
N PRO A 5 22.31 1.02 12.19
CA PRO A 5 21.84 -0.35 11.89
C PRO A 5 20.83 -0.42 10.72
N PHE A 6 20.58 0.70 10.03
CA PHE A 6 19.68 0.85 8.91
C PHE A 6 20.44 1.47 7.74
N ILE A 7 20.43 0.80 6.60
CA ILE A 7 20.97 1.29 5.34
C ILE A 7 19.80 1.52 4.40
N GLU A 8 19.55 2.79 4.08
CA GLU A 8 18.59 3.17 3.05
C GLU A 8 19.11 2.69 1.68
N ALA A 9 18.36 1.83 1.01
CA ALA A 9 18.78 1.24 -0.26
C ALA A 9 18.57 2.14 -1.49
N GLY A 10 18.04 3.35 -1.30
CA GLY A 10 17.55 4.23 -2.37
C GLY A 10 16.23 3.73 -2.96
N GLU A 11 15.64 4.50 -3.88
CA GLU A 11 14.34 4.20 -4.53
C GLU A 11 14.35 2.98 -5.49
N ASN A 12 15.43 2.19 -5.52
CA ASN A 12 15.54 1.04 -6.41
C ASN A 12 15.34 -0.26 -5.63
N ASP A 13 14.08 -0.69 -5.52
CA ASP A 13 13.69 -1.89 -4.78
C ASP A 13 14.36 -3.18 -5.31
N ASN A 14 14.73 -3.25 -6.60
CA ASN A 14 15.48 -4.40 -7.14
C ASN A 14 16.86 -4.53 -6.47
N LEU A 15 17.47 -3.43 -6.04
CA LEU A 15 18.72 -3.46 -5.29
C LEU A 15 18.51 -4.00 -3.87
N ILE A 16 17.32 -3.80 -3.28
CA ILE A 16 16.96 -4.39 -1.98
C ILE A 16 16.89 -5.91 -2.13
N VAL A 17 16.17 -6.42 -3.14
CA VAL A 17 16.08 -7.85 -3.42
C VAL A 17 17.46 -8.49 -3.60
N GLN A 18 18.33 -7.88 -4.41
CA GLN A 18 19.69 -8.38 -4.65
C GLN A 18 20.54 -8.41 -3.37
N ARG A 19 20.39 -7.42 -2.49
CA ARG A 19 21.12 -7.38 -1.22
C ARG A 19 20.64 -8.45 -0.25
N LEU A 20 19.33 -8.68 -0.17
CA LEU A 20 18.76 -9.72 0.68
C LEU A 20 19.09 -11.13 0.18
N ASP A 21 19.14 -11.34 -1.13
CA ASP A 21 19.55 -12.60 -1.74
C ASP A 21 21.05 -12.89 -1.49
N ALA A 22 21.89 -11.84 -1.47
CA ALA A 22 23.33 -11.96 -1.24
C ALA A 22 23.73 -12.14 0.23
N ASP A 23 22.94 -11.65 1.19
CA ASP A 23 23.21 -11.75 2.63
C ASP A 23 22.04 -12.42 3.39
N PRO A 24 22.16 -13.72 3.72
CA PRO A 24 21.14 -14.46 4.46
C PRO A 24 20.84 -13.96 5.87
N ASN A 25 21.68 -13.07 6.44
CA ASN A 25 21.47 -12.49 7.76
C ASN A 25 20.81 -11.10 7.72
N ALA A 26 20.58 -10.56 6.52
CA ALA A 26 19.98 -9.25 6.34
C ALA A 26 18.44 -9.30 6.46
N TYR A 27 17.88 -8.21 6.96
CA TYR A 27 16.43 -7.97 6.97
C TYR A 27 16.14 -6.72 6.15
N GLY A 28 15.05 -6.76 5.38
CA GLY A 28 14.61 -5.65 4.56
C GLY A 28 13.14 -5.31 4.83
N ILE A 29 12.81 -4.03 4.78
CA ILE A 29 11.44 -3.53 4.85
C ILE A 29 11.17 -2.81 3.53
N PHE A 30 10.29 -3.36 2.70
CA PHE A 30 9.96 -2.86 1.37
C PHE A 30 8.56 -3.37 0.96
N GLY A 31 8.04 -2.90 -0.17
CA GLY A 31 6.66 -3.19 -0.60
C GLY A 31 6.39 -4.70 -0.78
N TYR A 32 5.23 -5.17 -0.33
CA TYR A 32 4.84 -6.58 -0.38
C TYR A 32 4.89 -7.19 -1.80
N SER A 33 4.64 -6.39 -2.84
CA SER A 33 4.73 -6.83 -4.24
C SER A 33 6.10 -7.44 -4.57
N PHE A 34 7.19 -6.89 -4.06
CA PHE A 34 8.53 -7.41 -4.31
C PHE A 34 8.81 -8.71 -3.57
N LEU A 35 8.22 -8.92 -2.39
CA LEU A 35 8.25 -10.23 -1.73
C LEU A 35 7.49 -11.24 -2.60
N TYR A 36 6.26 -10.91 -3.00
CA TYR A 36 5.39 -11.76 -3.80
C TYR A 36 6.01 -12.16 -5.15
N GLU A 37 6.69 -11.22 -5.83
CA GLU A 37 7.38 -11.45 -7.10
C GLU A 37 8.68 -12.26 -6.97
N ASN A 38 9.25 -12.38 -5.76
CA ASN A 38 10.54 -13.02 -5.52
C ASN A 38 10.46 -14.10 -4.42
N LEU A 39 9.32 -14.78 -4.27
CA LEU A 39 9.12 -15.85 -3.28
C LEU A 39 10.06 -17.06 -3.47
N ASP A 40 10.69 -17.19 -4.63
CA ASP A 40 11.74 -18.17 -4.90
C ASP A 40 13.07 -17.85 -4.20
N LYS A 41 13.29 -16.58 -3.84
CA LYS A 41 14.55 -16.07 -3.24
C LYS A 41 14.35 -15.54 -1.82
N LEU A 42 13.25 -14.83 -1.62
CA LEU A 42 12.96 -14.12 -0.39
C LEU A 42 11.92 -14.86 0.44
N LYS A 43 11.95 -14.62 1.74
CA LYS A 43 10.98 -15.17 2.69
C LYS A 43 10.32 -14.03 3.46
N GLY A 44 9.01 -14.15 3.64
CA GLY A 44 8.29 -13.33 4.60
C GLY A 44 8.76 -13.62 6.02
N VAL A 45 8.66 -12.62 6.89
CA VAL A 45 8.94 -12.77 8.31
C VAL A 45 7.63 -12.60 9.06
N ALA A 46 7.21 -13.63 9.79
CA ALA A 46 6.10 -13.52 10.70
C ALA A 46 6.41 -12.51 11.81
N VAL A 47 5.48 -11.59 12.06
CA VAL A 47 5.55 -10.65 13.18
C VAL A 47 4.38 -10.94 14.10
N ASP A 48 4.67 -11.17 15.38
CA ASP A 48 3.70 -11.63 16.38
C ASP A 48 2.93 -12.90 15.95
N GLY A 49 3.58 -13.76 15.15
CA GLY A 49 3.00 -15.01 14.65
C GLY A 49 2.09 -14.85 13.42
N VAL A 50 1.97 -13.64 12.86
CA VAL A 50 1.21 -13.36 11.63
C VAL A 50 2.18 -13.22 10.46
N GLU A 51 1.99 -14.03 9.42
CA GLU A 51 2.76 -13.96 8.17
C GLU A 51 2.32 -12.78 7.31
N PRO A 52 3.22 -12.20 6.49
CA PRO A 52 2.82 -11.22 5.49
C PRO A 52 2.14 -11.92 4.31
N ASP A 53 0.81 -11.79 4.20
CA ASP A 53 0.04 -12.21 3.04
C ASP A 53 -0.98 -11.13 2.62
N GLN A 54 -1.67 -11.32 1.49
CA GLN A 54 -2.63 -10.33 1.00
C GLN A 54 -3.79 -10.11 1.98
N ASP A 55 -4.28 -11.16 2.63
CA ASP A 55 -5.46 -11.11 3.50
C ASP A 55 -5.13 -10.40 4.83
N THR A 56 -4.03 -10.80 5.47
CA THR A 56 -3.52 -10.24 6.73
C THR A 56 -3.07 -8.78 6.58
N ILE A 57 -2.60 -8.39 5.39
CA ILE A 57 -2.30 -6.99 5.09
C ILE A 57 -3.60 -6.20 4.81
N ALA A 58 -4.55 -6.76 4.06
CA ALA A 58 -5.80 -6.09 3.72
C ALA A 58 -6.72 -5.88 4.95
N ASP A 59 -6.73 -6.83 5.88
CA ASP A 59 -7.50 -6.74 7.11
C ASP A 59 -6.77 -5.94 8.21
N GLY A 60 -5.45 -5.77 8.08
CA GLY A 60 -4.59 -5.01 8.99
C GLY A 60 -4.05 -5.83 10.16
N SER A 61 -4.22 -7.15 10.15
CA SER A 61 -3.68 -8.05 11.18
C SER A 61 -2.16 -8.25 11.07
N TYR A 62 -1.55 -8.07 9.91
CA TYR A 62 -0.10 -8.02 9.78
C TYR A 62 0.43 -6.67 10.32
N PRO A 63 1.14 -6.65 11.46
CA PRO A 63 1.33 -5.42 12.26
C PRO A 63 2.29 -4.40 11.64
N VAL A 64 3.05 -4.79 10.61
CA VAL A 64 3.98 -3.90 9.88
C VAL A 64 3.33 -3.36 8.60
N SER A 65 2.10 -3.77 8.27
CA SER A 65 1.35 -3.20 7.16
C SER A 65 1.02 -1.73 7.42
N ARG A 66 0.95 -0.92 6.35
CA ARG A 66 0.66 0.50 6.45
C ARG A 66 -0.43 0.90 5.46
N PRO A 67 -1.57 1.44 5.92
CA PRO A 67 -2.55 2.00 5.01
C PRO A 67 -1.98 3.22 4.29
N LEU A 68 -2.30 3.35 3.00
CA LEU A 68 -2.03 4.54 2.22
C LEU A 68 -3.26 5.45 2.25
N PHE A 69 -3.03 6.74 2.50
CA PHE A 69 -4.08 7.75 2.57
C PHE A 69 -3.95 8.72 1.41
N PHE A 70 -5.08 9.00 0.76
CA PHE A 70 -5.21 10.04 -0.25
C PHE A 70 -6.02 11.21 0.33
N TYR A 71 -5.41 12.41 0.38
CA TYR A 71 -6.00 13.57 1.04
C TYR A 71 -6.61 14.52 0.02
N ILE A 72 -7.92 14.75 0.14
CA ILE A 72 -8.68 15.67 -0.71
C ILE A 72 -9.19 16.83 0.15
N LYS A 73 -9.02 18.06 -0.34
CA LYS A 73 -9.70 19.23 0.23
C LYS A 73 -11.05 19.40 -0.44
N CYS A 74 -12.12 19.06 0.27
CA CYS A 74 -13.49 19.14 -0.25
C CYS A 74 -13.90 20.55 -0.72
N ALA A 75 -13.30 21.61 -0.14
CA ALA A 75 -13.51 22.98 -0.60
C ALA A 75 -13.03 23.25 -2.05
N HIS A 76 -12.26 22.33 -2.65
CA HIS A 76 -11.77 22.44 -4.02
C HIS A 76 -12.61 21.66 -5.04
N VAL A 77 -13.52 20.79 -4.57
CA VAL A 77 -14.48 20.06 -5.43
C VAL A 77 -15.42 21.06 -6.10
N GLY A 78 -15.62 20.93 -7.41
CA GLY A 78 -16.32 21.91 -8.25
C GLY A 78 -15.59 23.25 -8.50
N VAL A 79 -14.42 23.47 -7.91
CA VAL A 79 -13.59 24.69 -8.12
C VAL A 79 -12.38 24.38 -8.99
N ILE A 80 -11.70 23.24 -8.74
CA ILE A 80 -10.58 22.77 -9.54
C ILE A 80 -11.14 21.89 -10.68
N PRO A 81 -10.96 22.28 -11.95
CA PRO A 81 -11.40 21.47 -13.07
C PRO A 81 -10.77 20.07 -13.04
N GLY A 82 -11.59 19.03 -13.22
CA GLY A 82 -11.13 17.64 -13.28
C GLY A 82 -10.95 16.95 -11.92
N LEU A 83 -11.11 17.67 -10.79
CA LEU A 83 -10.90 17.08 -9.47
C LEU A 83 -11.97 16.03 -9.13
N ASP A 84 -13.22 16.28 -9.48
CA ASP A 84 -14.34 15.38 -9.17
C ASP A 84 -14.22 14.08 -9.98
N GLU A 85 -13.84 14.20 -11.24
CA GLU A 85 -13.54 13.09 -12.13
C GLU A 85 -12.33 12.30 -11.63
N PHE A 86 -11.26 12.99 -11.20
CA PHE A 86 -10.07 12.34 -10.65
C PHE A 86 -10.41 11.56 -9.37
N ILE A 87 -11.19 12.13 -8.45
CA ILE A 87 -11.62 11.43 -7.23
C ILE A 87 -12.42 10.19 -7.61
N GLY A 88 -13.44 10.35 -8.47
CA GLY A 88 -14.29 9.25 -8.91
C GLY A 88 -13.51 8.12 -9.58
N GLU A 89 -12.54 8.47 -10.42
CA GLU A 89 -11.64 7.51 -11.08
C GLU A 89 -10.72 6.81 -10.07
N TYR A 90 -10.11 7.55 -9.15
CA TYR A 90 -9.17 7.00 -8.18
C TYR A 90 -9.83 5.94 -7.28
N VAL A 91 -11.10 6.14 -6.90
CA VAL A 91 -11.90 5.17 -6.12
C VAL A 91 -12.80 4.27 -6.99
N SER A 92 -12.56 4.18 -8.30
CA SER A 92 -13.30 3.30 -9.21
C SER A 92 -12.89 1.84 -9.01
N GLU A 93 -13.76 0.89 -9.41
CA GLU A 93 -13.40 -0.54 -9.39
C GLU A 93 -12.22 -0.84 -10.32
N ALA A 94 -12.11 -0.13 -11.45
CA ALA A 94 -11.00 -0.28 -12.38
C ALA A 94 -9.66 0.18 -11.79
N SER A 95 -9.68 1.07 -10.80
CA SER A 95 -8.51 1.62 -10.11
C SER A 95 -8.12 0.79 -8.88
N PHE A 96 -8.88 0.92 -7.80
CA PHE A 96 -8.53 0.40 -6.47
C PHE A 96 -9.26 -0.90 -6.09
N GLY A 97 -10.04 -1.45 -7.04
CA GLY A 97 -10.80 -2.67 -6.85
C GLY A 97 -9.94 -3.91 -7.03
N ASP A 98 -10.55 -5.07 -6.83
CA ASP A 98 -9.87 -6.35 -7.02
C ASP A 98 -9.47 -6.48 -8.50
N GLY A 99 -8.17 -6.62 -8.77
CA GLY A 99 -7.63 -6.65 -10.14
C GLY A 99 -7.62 -5.30 -10.85
N GLY A 100 -7.91 -4.19 -10.15
CA GLY A 100 -7.74 -2.84 -10.68
C GLY A 100 -6.27 -2.49 -10.90
N TYR A 101 -6.01 -1.44 -11.67
CA TYR A 101 -4.65 -1.09 -12.10
C TYR A 101 -3.73 -0.62 -10.95
N LEU A 102 -4.27 -0.30 -9.78
CA LEU A 102 -3.47 -0.07 -8.58
C LEU A 102 -2.97 -1.38 -7.95
N SER A 103 -3.76 -2.45 -8.05
CA SER A 103 -3.35 -3.79 -7.63
C SER A 103 -2.21 -4.32 -8.49
N GLU A 104 -2.30 -4.11 -9.81
CA GLU A 104 -1.22 -4.42 -10.75
C GLU A 104 0.07 -3.64 -10.46
N ARG A 105 -0.03 -2.51 -9.75
CA ARG A 105 1.10 -1.68 -9.30
C ARG A 105 1.54 -2.00 -7.88
N GLY A 106 1.07 -3.10 -7.31
CA GLY A 106 1.53 -3.61 -6.01
C GLY A 106 0.77 -3.07 -4.80
N LEU A 107 -0.34 -2.35 -4.99
CA LEU A 107 -1.22 -2.01 -3.87
C LEU A 107 -2.12 -3.20 -3.52
N ILE A 108 -2.42 -3.36 -2.24
CA ILE A 108 -3.36 -4.38 -1.78
C ILE A 108 -4.73 -3.71 -1.65
N PRO A 109 -5.76 -4.18 -2.39
CA PRO A 109 -7.10 -3.65 -2.30
C PRO A 109 -7.66 -3.72 -0.88
N LEU A 110 -8.47 -2.73 -0.53
CA LEU A 110 -9.34 -2.84 0.63
C LEU A 110 -10.41 -3.91 0.37
N SER A 111 -10.93 -4.54 1.43
CA SER A 111 -12.13 -5.39 1.34
C SER A 111 -13.30 -4.64 0.68
N GLY A 112 -14.20 -5.35 0.00
CA GLY A 112 -15.34 -4.75 -0.72
C GLY A 112 -16.16 -3.75 0.10
N ASP A 113 -16.50 -4.09 1.35
CA ASP A 113 -17.25 -3.19 2.25
C ASP A 113 -16.49 -1.89 2.57
N LYS A 114 -15.17 -2.00 2.83
CA LYS A 114 -14.30 -0.85 3.04
C LYS A 114 -14.15 -0.02 1.75
N ARG A 115 -14.04 -0.64 0.57
CA ARG A 115 -13.96 0.08 -0.72
C ARG A 115 -15.23 0.88 -0.98
N GLU A 116 -16.39 0.28 -0.79
CA GLU A 116 -17.67 0.95 -1.00
C GLU A 116 -17.86 2.12 -0.01
N THR A 117 -17.48 1.92 1.26
CA THR A 117 -17.51 2.99 2.28
C THR A 117 -16.56 4.12 1.91
N THR A 118 -15.31 3.81 1.52
CA THR A 118 -14.31 4.79 1.09
C THR A 118 -14.77 5.56 -0.15
N ARG A 119 -15.36 4.87 -1.13
CA ARG A 119 -15.89 5.50 -2.34
C ARG A 119 -16.97 6.53 -2.00
N LYS A 120 -17.96 6.13 -1.21
CA LYS A 120 -19.03 7.03 -0.76
C LYS A 120 -18.49 8.23 0.01
N ALA A 121 -17.52 8.01 0.90
CA ALA A 121 -16.90 9.08 1.65
C ALA A 121 -16.14 10.06 0.74
N ALA A 122 -15.34 9.55 -0.20
CA ALA A 122 -14.54 10.36 -1.11
C ALA A 122 -15.40 11.19 -2.07
N THR A 123 -16.39 10.58 -2.72
CA THR A 123 -17.27 11.28 -3.68
C THR A 123 -18.32 12.15 -2.98
N GLY A 124 -18.69 11.80 -1.75
CA GLY A 124 -19.60 12.58 -0.91
C GLY A 124 -18.94 13.69 -0.09
N CYS A 125 -17.62 13.91 -0.23
CA CYS A 125 -16.87 14.89 0.55
C CYS A 125 -17.02 14.73 2.07
N GLN A 126 -17.09 13.48 2.54
CA GLN A 126 -17.15 13.18 3.97
C GLN A 126 -15.77 13.38 4.60
N ALA A 127 -15.73 14.14 5.70
CA ALA A 127 -14.49 14.36 6.44
C ALA A 127 -13.95 13.02 6.99
N MET A 128 -12.69 12.73 6.70
CA MET A 128 -11.98 11.61 7.27
C MET A 128 -11.59 11.94 8.72
N SER A 129 -11.91 11.06 9.67
CA SER A 129 -11.35 11.15 11.02
C SER A 129 -9.83 10.99 10.96
N GLN A 130 -9.12 11.54 11.95
CA GLN A 130 -7.68 11.35 12.03
C GLN A 130 -7.36 9.84 12.01
N PRO A 131 -6.48 9.37 11.10
CA PRO A 131 -6.02 8.00 11.11
C PRO A 131 -5.35 7.68 12.45
N SER A 132 -5.72 6.54 13.05
CA SER A 132 -5.10 6.00 14.26
C SER A 132 -3.70 5.46 13.99
#